data_AF-A0A2U9IIF1-F1
#
_entry.id   AF-A0A2U9IIF1-F1
#
_cell.length_a   1.000
_cell.length_b   1.000
_cell.length_c   1.000
_cell.angle_alpha   90.00
_cell.angle_beta   90.00
_cell.angle_gamma   90.00
#
_symmetry.space_group_name_H-M   'P 1'
#
loop_
_entity.id
_entity.type
_entity.pdbx_description
1 polymer ?
#
loop_
_entity_poly.entity_id
_entity_poly.type
_entity_poly.pdbx_seq_one_letter_code
_entity_poly.pdbx_strand_id
1 'polypeptide(L)'
;MKIDRDIKLIHFLYLYIFAQFFELFFNREFLVSVLPFGLAGISVTKIEPYLKAFYIIGGTAYTLMLILQPILLILVIIKVKNNLSRGLLSAILYLTLLADAIHIAYGVNNTTLQIPAIFSIIYAILLAITPLYLMIRQNKKILLAIFIPDVLAYCFLISTWLTNALGNSSIGIVSGYSGFLMAYAVLFSGIAFITYSILKKINLIKILPFMTVGLFVAIASAFNLIPGWDFAIGVTFPYIFGILGIRDWMPPIFFLIAAITFGCAIEMRKIDKPLALSVLSILASTLIFDSVPITTYLIAPLVGTTFLYLIQTNKVETLKK
;
A
#
# COMPACT_ATOMS: atom_id res chain seq x y z
N MET A 1 -22.27 -25.59 0.76
CA MET A 1 -21.82 -24.82 -0.42
C MET A 1 -21.38 -23.37 -0.10
N LYS A 2 -21.93 -22.69 0.94
CA LYS A 2 -21.50 -21.34 1.36
C LYS A 2 -20.11 -21.32 2.04
N ILE A 3 -19.88 -22.26 2.96
CA ILE A 3 -18.61 -22.41 3.71
C ILE A 3 -17.40 -22.58 2.77
N ASP A 4 -17.55 -23.41 1.73
CA ASP A 4 -16.47 -23.70 0.78
C ASP A 4 -16.13 -22.50 -0.13
N ARG A 5 -17.12 -21.64 -0.44
CA ARG A 5 -16.90 -20.36 -1.15
C ARG A 5 -16.18 -19.34 -0.27
N ASP A 6 -16.52 -19.27 1.02
CA ASP A 6 -15.88 -18.33 1.95
C ASP A 6 -14.42 -18.73 2.25
N ILE A 7 -14.12 -20.03 2.31
CA ILE A 7 -12.75 -20.54 2.43
C ILE A 7 -11.93 -20.18 1.19
N LYS A 8 -12.44 -20.41 -0.03
CA LYS A 8 -11.73 -20.08 -1.27
C LYS A 8 -11.45 -18.58 -1.40
N LEU A 9 -12.40 -17.73 -1.00
CA LEU A 9 -12.22 -16.28 -1.02
C LEU A 9 -11.13 -15.83 -0.04
N ILE A 10 -11.07 -16.38 1.16
CA ILE A 10 -10.03 -16.03 2.14
C ILE A 10 -8.63 -16.36 1.63
N HIS A 11 -8.44 -17.51 0.98
CA HIS A 11 -7.15 -17.86 0.36
C HIS A 11 -6.78 -16.89 -0.76
N PHE A 12 -7.76 -16.45 -1.54
CA PHE A 12 -7.56 -15.45 -2.59
C PHE A 12 -7.08 -14.09 -2.02
N LEU A 13 -7.65 -13.67 -0.89
CA LEU A 13 -7.22 -12.46 -0.18
C LEU A 13 -5.79 -12.58 0.38
N TYR A 14 -5.43 -13.75 0.91
CA TYR A 14 -4.06 -13.99 1.36
C TYR A 14 -3.07 -14.02 0.21
N LEU A 15 -3.43 -14.62 -0.92
CA LEU A 15 -2.60 -14.65 -2.12
C LEU A 15 -2.32 -13.22 -2.60
N TYR A 16 -3.33 -12.35 -2.58
CA TYR A 16 -3.14 -10.94 -2.89
C TYR A 16 -2.20 -10.25 -1.91
N ILE A 17 -2.42 -10.36 -0.60
CA ILE A 17 -1.54 -9.77 0.41
C ILE A 17 -0.10 -10.30 0.26
N PHE A 18 0.08 -11.58 0.01
CA PHE A 18 1.38 -12.19 -0.20
C PHE A 18 2.06 -11.63 -1.45
N ALA A 19 1.33 -11.49 -2.56
CA ALA A 19 1.82 -10.84 -3.77
C ALA A 19 2.26 -9.39 -3.49
N GLN A 20 1.48 -8.64 -2.69
CA GLN A 20 1.84 -7.28 -2.30
C GLN A 20 3.16 -7.23 -1.55
N PHE A 21 3.32 -8.04 -0.50
CA PHE A 21 4.58 -8.07 0.26
C PHE A 21 5.76 -8.58 -0.58
N PHE A 22 5.55 -9.54 -1.49
CA PHE A 22 6.64 -10.02 -2.36
C PHE A 22 7.04 -8.97 -3.40
N GLU A 23 6.08 -8.28 -4.00
CA GLU A 23 6.36 -7.13 -4.87
C GLU A 23 7.13 -6.05 -4.08
N LEU A 24 6.71 -5.80 -2.84
CA LEU A 24 7.34 -4.88 -1.90
C LEU A 24 8.81 -5.22 -1.62
N PHE A 25 9.10 -6.44 -1.20
CA PHE A 25 10.44 -6.89 -0.79
C PHE A 25 11.36 -7.25 -1.96
N PHE A 26 10.85 -7.55 -3.14
CA PHE A 26 11.71 -8.05 -4.23
C PHE A 26 11.75 -7.12 -5.44
N ASN A 27 10.67 -6.43 -5.77
CA ASN A 27 10.66 -5.51 -6.91
C ASN A 27 11.14 -4.10 -6.50
N ARG A 28 10.60 -3.61 -5.39
CA ARG A 28 10.88 -2.24 -4.92
C ARG A 28 12.20 -2.16 -4.17
N GLU A 29 12.54 -3.19 -3.41
CA GLU A 29 13.86 -3.32 -2.79
C GLU A 29 14.97 -3.49 -3.84
N PHE A 30 14.72 -4.22 -4.94
CA PHE A 30 15.67 -4.35 -6.05
C PHE A 30 16.02 -2.98 -6.67
N LEU A 31 15.03 -2.13 -6.93
CA LEU A 31 15.25 -0.79 -7.52
C LEU A 31 16.11 0.09 -6.60
N VAL A 32 15.98 -0.06 -5.29
CA VAL A 32 16.70 0.76 -4.30
C VAL A 32 18.09 0.19 -3.97
N SER A 33 18.27 -1.14 -3.97
CA SER A 33 19.50 -1.79 -3.51
C SER A 33 20.65 -1.78 -4.53
N VAL A 34 20.39 -1.56 -5.83
CA VAL A 34 21.43 -1.42 -6.86
C VAL A 34 22.36 -0.23 -6.59
N LEU A 35 21.82 0.87 -6.03
CA LEU A 35 22.56 2.10 -5.75
C LEU A 35 23.59 1.95 -4.59
N PRO A 36 23.21 1.48 -3.38
CA PRO A 36 24.15 1.24 -2.28
C PRO A 36 25.25 0.25 -2.59
N PHE A 37 24.97 -0.81 -3.36
CA PHE A 37 25.98 -1.81 -3.69
C PHE A 37 27.07 -1.29 -4.63
N GLY A 38 26.70 -0.43 -5.59
CA GLY A 38 27.65 0.29 -6.42
C GLY A 38 28.51 1.27 -5.60
N LEU A 39 27.89 1.98 -4.64
CA LEU A 39 28.58 2.90 -3.74
C LEU A 39 29.51 2.17 -2.74
N ALA A 40 29.18 0.94 -2.35
CA ALA A 40 30.01 0.09 -1.49
C ALA A 40 31.18 -0.59 -2.25
N GLY A 41 31.37 -0.29 -3.54
CA GLY A 41 32.46 -0.83 -4.35
C GLY A 41 32.31 -2.33 -4.66
N ILE A 42 31.12 -2.91 -4.48
CA ILE A 42 30.87 -4.31 -4.79
C ILE A 42 30.67 -4.45 -6.30
N SER A 43 31.44 -5.34 -6.92
CA SER A 43 31.35 -5.59 -8.35
C SER A 43 29.94 -6.04 -8.74
N VAL A 44 29.34 -5.35 -9.71
CA VAL A 44 27.99 -5.63 -10.23
C VAL A 44 27.86 -7.08 -10.67
N THR A 45 28.90 -7.67 -11.26
CA THR A 45 28.89 -9.08 -11.73
C THR A 45 28.78 -10.09 -10.59
N LYS A 46 29.18 -9.75 -9.36
CA LYS A 46 28.98 -10.61 -8.19
C LYS A 46 27.56 -10.57 -7.65
N ILE A 47 26.85 -9.46 -7.84
CA ILE A 47 25.50 -9.23 -7.29
C ILE A 47 24.43 -9.51 -8.36
N GLU A 48 24.78 -9.44 -9.64
CA GLU A 48 23.90 -9.64 -10.80
C GLU A 48 23.00 -10.89 -10.68
N PRO A 49 23.47 -12.08 -10.23
CA PRO A 49 22.59 -13.25 -10.08
C PRO A 49 21.49 -13.05 -9.03
N TYR A 50 21.82 -12.40 -7.91
CA TYR A 50 20.86 -12.10 -6.84
C TYR A 50 19.87 -11.02 -7.28
N LEU A 51 20.37 -10.01 -7.98
CA LEU A 51 19.58 -8.96 -8.62
C LEU A 51 18.59 -9.53 -9.64
N LYS A 52 19.01 -10.46 -10.50
CA LYS A 52 18.13 -11.17 -11.44
C LYS A 52 17.04 -11.97 -10.72
N ALA A 53 17.39 -12.69 -9.65
CA ALA A 53 16.41 -13.44 -8.86
C ALA A 53 15.36 -12.51 -8.23
N PHE A 54 15.78 -11.38 -7.66
CA PHE A 54 14.89 -10.39 -7.06
C PHE A 54 13.94 -9.79 -8.10
N TYR A 55 14.46 -9.43 -9.28
CA TYR A 55 13.66 -8.93 -10.38
C TYR A 55 12.58 -9.94 -10.83
N ILE A 56 12.94 -11.23 -10.96
CA ILE A 56 11.98 -12.27 -11.36
C ILE A 56 10.88 -12.45 -10.31
N ILE A 57 11.25 -12.54 -9.03
CA ILE A 57 10.29 -12.72 -7.94
C ILE A 57 9.36 -11.50 -7.84
N GLY A 58 9.95 -10.29 -7.87
CA GLY A 58 9.23 -9.03 -7.83
C GLY A 58 8.28 -8.85 -9.01
N GLY A 59 8.76 -9.08 -10.24
CA GLY A 59 7.95 -8.98 -11.46
C GLY A 59 6.82 -10.01 -11.51
N THR A 60 7.04 -11.23 -10.99
CA THR A 60 5.99 -12.25 -10.86
C THR A 60 4.91 -11.79 -9.87
N ALA A 61 5.32 -11.25 -8.71
CA ALA A 61 4.41 -10.75 -7.69
C ALA A 61 3.59 -9.55 -8.19
N TYR A 62 4.23 -8.63 -8.92
CA TYR A 62 3.57 -7.51 -9.60
C TYR A 62 2.53 -7.99 -10.62
N THR A 63 2.89 -8.96 -11.47
CA THR A 63 1.96 -9.55 -12.46
C THR A 63 0.77 -10.20 -11.78
N LEU A 64 1.01 -10.87 -10.65
CA LEU A 64 -0.06 -11.45 -9.84
C LEU A 64 -0.98 -10.36 -9.28
N MET A 65 -0.46 -9.25 -8.78
CA MET A 65 -1.28 -8.10 -8.38
C MET A 65 -2.13 -7.56 -9.53
N LEU A 66 -1.54 -7.34 -10.70
CA LEU A 66 -2.22 -6.84 -11.91
C LEU A 66 -3.44 -7.71 -12.27
N ILE A 67 -3.34 -9.03 -12.13
CA ILE A 67 -4.44 -9.97 -12.41
C ILE A 67 -5.46 -10.00 -11.27
N LEU A 68 -5.01 -10.01 -10.01
CA LEU A 68 -5.88 -10.20 -8.85
C LEU A 68 -6.76 -8.96 -8.55
N GLN A 69 -6.23 -7.74 -8.73
CA GLN A 69 -6.95 -6.50 -8.43
C GLN A 69 -8.29 -6.35 -9.17
N PRO A 70 -8.38 -6.50 -10.51
CA PRO A 70 -9.67 -6.40 -11.21
C PRO A 70 -10.64 -7.49 -10.77
N ILE A 71 -10.17 -8.72 -10.50
CA ILE A 71 -11.00 -9.82 -10.01
C ILE A 71 -11.59 -9.46 -8.63
N LEU A 72 -10.78 -8.96 -7.71
CA LEU A 72 -11.22 -8.53 -6.39
C LEU A 72 -12.28 -7.43 -6.48
N LEU A 73 -12.07 -6.43 -7.35
CA LEU A 73 -13.03 -5.36 -7.56
C LEU A 73 -14.36 -5.87 -8.12
N ILE A 74 -14.32 -6.75 -9.12
CA ILE A 74 -15.54 -7.39 -9.67
C ILE A 74 -16.30 -8.13 -8.58
N LEU A 75 -15.61 -8.92 -7.75
CA LEU A 75 -16.23 -9.66 -6.65
C LEU A 75 -16.91 -8.71 -5.64
N VAL A 76 -16.29 -7.57 -5.34
CA VAL A 76 -16.86 -6.55 -4.45
C VAL A 76 -18.08 -5.89 -5.08
N ILE A 77 -17.99 -5.49 -6.35
CA ILE A 77 -19.08 -4.86 -7.11
C ILE A 77 -20.34 -5.73 -7.07
N ILE A 78 -20.18 -7.05 -7.24
CA ILE A 78 -21.28 -8.03 -7.18
C ILE A 78 -21.85 -8.14 -5.76
N LYS A 79 -21.00 -8.13 -4.71
CA LYS A 79 -21.45 -8.28 -3.31
C LYS A 79 -22.09 -7.02 -2.72
N VAL A 80 -21.65 -5.84 -3.15
CA VAL A 80 -22.12 -4.56 -2.59
C VAL A 80 -23.57 -4.29 -3.00
N LYS A 81 -24.44 -4.09 -2.01
CA LYS A 81 -25.87 -3.83 -2.25
C LYS A 81 -26.19 -2.39 -2.66
N ASN A 82 -25.30 -1.44 -2.35
CA ASN A 82 -25.58 -0.02 -2.58
C ASN A 82 -25.17 0.45 -3.97
N ASN A 83 -26.10 1.12 -4.65
CA ASN A 83 -25.92 1.59 -6.02
C ASN A 83 -24.76 2.60 -6.14
N LEU A 84 -24.60 3.54 -5.21
CA LEU A 84 -23.51 4.52 -5.26
C LEU A 84 -22.14 3.86 -5.10
N SER A 85 -21.98 3.01 -4.08
CA SER A 85 -20.76 2.23 -3.85
C SER A 85 -20.41 1.37 -5.07
N ARG A 86 -21.41 0.73 -5.67
CA ARG A 86 -21.25 -0.08 -6.88
C ARG A 86 -20.83 0.78 -8.07
N GLY A 87 -21.50 1.91 -8.29
CA GLY A 87 -21.19 2.85 -9.37
C GLY A 87 -19.77 3.41 -9.27
N LEU A 88 -19.34 3.81 -8.07
CA LEU A 88 -17.97 4.28 -7.83
C LEU A 88 -16.93 3.20 -8.12
N LEU A 89 -17.13 1.98 -7.59
CA LEU A 89 -16.22 0.85 -7.85
C LEU A 89 -16.18 0.45 -9.33
N SER A 90 -17.34 0.42 -10.00
CA SER A 90 -17.44 0.14 -11.44
C SER A 90 -16.76 1.22 -12.27
N ALA A 91 -16.91 2.51 -11.91
CA ALA A 91 -16.24 3.60 -12.60
C ALA A 91 -14.73 3.50 -12.47
N ILE A 92 -14.22 3.20 -11.27
CA ILE A 92 -12.78 2.99 -11.07
C ILE A 92 -12.29 1.81 -11.90
N LEU A 93 -12.94 0.64 -11.82
CA LEU A 93 -12.57 -0.54 -12.60
C LEU A 93 -12.55 -0.23 -14.11
N TYR A 94 -13.56 0.49 -14.61
CA TYR A 94 -13.61 0.91 -16.00
C TYR A 94 -12.41 1.80 -16.38
N LEU A 95 -12.10 2.81 -15.57
CA LEU A 95 -10.96 3.70 -15.82
C LEU A 95 -9.63 2.94 -15.74
N THR A 96 -9.46 2.02 -14.81
CA THR A 96 -8.27 1.16 -14.71
C THR A 96 -8.07 0.34 -15.98
N LEU A 97 -9.10 -0.39 -16.41
CA LEU A 97 -9.03 -1.21 -17.63
C LEU A 97 -8.83 -0.38 -18.88
N LEU A 98 -9.42 0.82 -18.96
CA LEU A 98 -9.22 1.74 -20.06
C LEU A 98 -7.77 2.23 -20.11
N ALA A 99 -7.19 2.61 -18.98
CA ALA A 99 -5.79 3.02 -18.90
C ALA A 99 -4.84 1.90 -19.31
N ASP A 100 -5.09 0.66 -18.85
CA ASP A 100 -4.30 -0.52 -19.22
C ASP A 100 -4.44 -0.83 -20.73
N ALA A 101 -5.65 -0.75 -21.28
CA ALA A 101 -5.91 -0.97 -22.70
C ALA A 101 -5.22 0.08 -23.59
N ILE A 102 -5.22 1.35 -23.16
CA ILE A 102 -4.47 2.42 -23.83
C ILE A 102 -2.98 2.09 -23.80
N HIS A 103 -2.42 1.69 -22.65
CA HIS A 103 -1.02 1.32 -22.55
C HIS A 103 -0.65 0.15 -23.48
N ILE A 104 -1.51 -0.87 -23.59
CA ILE A 104 -1.32 -1.98 -24.54
C ILE A 104 -1.36 -1.47 -25.99
N ALA A 105 -2.33 -0.63 -26.34
CA ALA A 105 -2.53 -0.14 -27.70
C ALA A 105 -1.35 0.73 -28.19
N TYR A 106 -0.77 1.55 -27.31
CA TYR A 106 0.38 2.40 -27.62
C TYR A 106 1.75 1.71 -27.42
N GLY A 107 1.73 0.43 -27.03
CA GLY A 107 2.90 -0.41 -26.81
C GLY A 107 3.32 -0.45 -25.33
N VAL A 108 3.37 -1.67 -24.78
CA VAL A 108 3.71 -1.93 -23.36
C VAL A 108 5.12 -1.45 -22.98
N ASN A 109 6.03 -1.35 -23.96
CA ASN A 109 7.39 -0.86 -23.76
C ASN A 109 7.52 0.66 -23.97
N ASN A 110 6.42 1.37 -24.25
CA ASN A 110 6.44 2.81 -24.48
C ASN A 110 6.41 3.56 -23.14
N THR A 111 7.60 3.72 -22.55
CA THR A 111 7.79 4.46 -21.29
C THR A 111 7.50 5.95 -21.41
N THR A 112 7.29 6.48 -22.61
CA THR A 112 6.94 7.89 -22.85
C THR A 112 5.44 8.15 -22.83
N LEU A 113 4.61 7.09 -22.75
CA LEU A 113 3.16 7.26 -22.73
C LEU A 113 2.72 8.01 -21.46
N GLN A 114 2.12 9.17 -21.66
CA GLN A 114 1.47 9.93 -20.60
C GLN A 114 -0.03 9.94 -20.83
N ILE A 115 -0.77 9.36 -19.90
CA ILE A 115 -2.23 9.43 -19.90
C ILE A 115 -2.64 10.91 -19.69
N PRO A 116 -3.67 11.42 -20.40
CA PRO A 116 -4.08 12.81 -20.28
C PRO A 116 -4.27 13.27 -18.83
N ALA A 117 -3.75 14.46 -18.48
CA ALA A 117 -3.76 14.97 -17.12
C ALA A 117 -5.17 14.99 -16.48
N ILE A 118 -6.19 15.39 -17.25
CA ILE A 118 -7.58 15.43 -16.78
C ILE A 118 -8.08 14.02 -16.40
N PHE A 119 -7.75 13.00 -17.19
CA PHE A 119 -8.09 11.61 -16.86
C PHE A 119 -7.43 11.20 -15.54
N SER A 120 -6.13 11.47 -15.39
CA SER A 120 -5.36 11.10 -14.20
C SER A 120 -5.89 11.79 -12.94
N ILE A 121 -6.29 13.07 -13.05
CA ILE A 121 -6.91 13.82 -11.95
C ILE A 121 -8.24 13.20 -11.54
N ILE A 122 -9.15 12.94 -12.50
CA ILE A 122 -10.46 12.34 -12.20
C ILE A 122 -10.29 10.95 -11.56
N TYR A 123 -9.38 10.14 -12.12
CA TYR A 123 -9.10 8.80 -11.62
C TYR A 123 -8.56 8.84 -10.18
N ALA A 124 -7.59 9.71 -9.88
CA ALA A 124 -7.06 9.85 -8.53
C ALA A 124 -8.08 10.41 -7.53
N ILE A 125 -8.95 11.34 -7.94
CA ILE A 125 -10.05 11.83 -7.08
C ILE A 125 -10.99 10.69 -6.71
N LEU A 126 -11.37 9.84 -7.68
CA LEU A 126 -12.21 8.68 -7.41
C LEU A 126 -11.51 7.68 -6.48
N LEU A 127 -10.22 7.44 -6.68
CA LEU A 127 -9.40 6.58 -5.84
C LEU A 127 -9.19 7.13 -4.42
N ALA A 128 -9.22 8.44 -4.22
CA ALA A 128 -9.16 9.05 -2.89
C ALA A 128 -10.52 8.99 -2.17
N ILE A 129 -11.60 9.36 -2.86
CA ILE A 129 -12.94 9.51 -2.25
C ILE A 129 -13.61 8.16 -2.02
N THR A 130 -13.49 7.22 -2.96
CA THR A 130 -14.22 5.95 -2.89
C THR A 130 -13.85 5.11 -1.66
N PRO A 131 -12.56 4.89 -1.34
CA PRO A 131 -12.18 4.18 -0.12
C PRO A 131 -12.70 4.86 1.15
N LEU A 132 -12.60 6.20 1.25
CA LEU A 132 -13.12 6.95 2.40
C LEU A 132 -14.62 6.72 2.60
N TYR A 133 -15.39 6.81 1.51
CA TYR A 133 -16.83 6.54 1.54
C TYR A 133 -17.15 5.10 1.98
N LEU A 134 -16.41 4.12 1.45
CA LEU A 134 -16.57 2.70 1.81
C LEU A 134 -16.23 2.44 3.29
N MET A 135 -15.15 3.03 3.81
CA MET A 135 -14.73 2.88 5.22
C MET A 135 -15.73 3.48 6.21
N ILE A 136 -16.26 4.68 5.91
CA ILE A 136 -17.28 5.35 6.73
C ILE A 136 -18.52 4.46 6.80
N ARG A 137 -18.96 3.93 5.67
CA ARG A 137 -20.14 3.06 5.57
C ARG A 137 -19.99 1.76 6.37
N GLN A 138 -18.80 1.19 6.40
CA GLN A 138 -18.51 -0.03 7.17
C GLN A 138 -18.25 0.23 8.67
N ASN A 139 -18.32 1.48 9.12
CA ASN A 139 -18.07 1.91 10.49
C ASN A 139 -16.70 1.46 11.04
N LYS A 140 -15.68 1.35 10.15
CA LYS A 140 -14.31 1.00 10.52
C LYS A 140 -13.44 2.24 10.58
N LYS A 141 -13.73 3.13 11.54
CA LYS A 141 -13.09 4.46 11.67
C LYS A 141 -11.57 4.41 11.74
N ILE A 142 -10.98 3.36 12.31
CA ILE A 142 -9.52 3.22 12.38
C ILE A 142 -8.86 3.13 11.00
N LEU A 143 -9.57 2.61 9.98
CA LEU A 143 -9.04 2.58 8.62
C LEU A 143 -8.93 3.97 8.01
N LEU A 144 -9.74 4.94 8.46
CA LEU A 144 -9.58 6.34 8.03
C LEU A 144 -8.22 6.88 8.46
N ALA A 145 -7.79 6.58 9.68
CA ALA A 145 -6.47 6.99 10.18
C ALA A 145 -5.35 6.29 9.41
N ILE A 146 -5.53 5.02 9.04
CA ILE A 146 -4.53 4.24 8.29
C ILE A 146 -4.42 4.70 6.84
N PHE A 147 -5.50 5.27 6.28
CA PHE A 147 -5.55 5.72 4.89
C PHE A 147 -5.09 7.18 4.69
N ILE A 148 -4.80 7.93 5.77
CA ILE A 148 -4.29 9.32 5.68
C ILE A 148 -3.05 9.43 4.76
N PRO A 149 -2.04 8.54 4.83
CA PRO A 149 -0.88 8.62 3.96
C PRO A 149 -1.26 8.51 2.48
N ASP A 150 -2.16 7.60 2.13
CA ASP A 150 -2.64 7.44 0.75
C ASP A 150 -3.44 8.67 0.29
N VAL A 151 -4.22 9.30 1.16
CA VAL A 151 -4.90 10.58 0.84
C VAL A 151 -3.88 11.65 0.49
N LEU A 152 -2.82 11.81 1.28
CA LEU A 152 -1.74 12.75 0.98
C LEU A 152 -1.03 12.38 -0.33
N ALA A 153 -0.87 11.10 -0.61
CA ALA A 153 -0.30 10.64 -1.86
C ALA A 153 -1.17 11.04 -3.08
N TYR A 154 -2.49 10.83 -3.00
CA TYR A 154 -3.39 11.29 -4.07
C TYR A 154 -3.42 12.82 -4.18
N CYS A 155 -3.37 13.56 -3.06
CA CYS A 155 -3.26 15.01 -3.08
C CYS A 155 -2.01 15.48 -3.81
N PHE A 156 -0.85 14.86 -3.54
CA PHE A 156 0.38 15.13 -4.28
C PHE A 156 0.19 14.93 -5.78
N LEU A 157 -0.36 13.77 -6.20
CA LEU A 157 -0.54 13.43 -7.61
C LEU A 157 -1.50 14.39 -8.32
N ILE A 158 -2.66 14.64 -7.70
CA ILE A 158 -3.68 15.55 -8.22
C ILE A 158 -3.10 16.96 -8.38
N SER A 159 -2.42 17.48 -7.36
CA SER A 159 -1.79 18.80 -7.43
C SER A 159 -0.70 18.87 -8.49
N THR A 160 0.10 17.83 -8.65
CA THR A 160 1.15 17.77 -9.68
C THR A 160 0.56 17.81 -11.09
N TRP A 161 -0.47 17.00 -11.36
CA TRP A 161 -1.15 17.03 -12.66
C TRP A 161 -1.92 18.33 -12.89
N LEU A 162 -2.50 18.94 -11.85
CA LEU A 162 -3.14 20.26 -11.94
C LEU A 162 -2.12 21.36 -12.27
N THR A 163 -0.94 21.35 -11.67
CA THR A 163 0.14 22.28 -12.01
C THR A 163 0.55 22.10 -13.48
N ASN A 164 0.71 20.87 -13.94
CA ASN A 164 1.05 20.60 -15.35
C ASN A 164 -0.06 21.04 -16.33
N ALA A 165 -1.33 20.82 -15.97
CA ALA A 165 -2.47 21.15 -16.83
C ALA A 165 -2.79 22.65 -16.87
N LEU A 166 -2.59 23.36 -15.76
CA LEU A 166 -2.98 24.78 -15.61
C LEU A 166 -1.79 25.75 -15.68
N GLY A 167 -0.55 25.25 -15.65
CA GLY A 167 0.65 26.08 -15.63
C GLY A 167 0.83 26.93 -14.36
N ASN A 168 0.08 26.63 -13.30
CA ASN A 168 0.06 27.43 -12.07
C ASN A 168 0.98 26.82 -11.00
N SER A 169 2.11 27.49 -10.74
CA SER A 169 3.11 27.07 -9.75
C SER A 169 2.62 27.12 -8.30
N SER A 170 1.62 27.95 -7.97
CA SER A 170 1.04 28.03 -6.63
C SER A 170 0.35 26.73 -6.21
N ILE A 171 -0.17 25.96 -7.17
CA ILE A 171 -0.74 24.62 -6.91
C ILE A 171 0.37 23.63 -6.52
N GLY A 172 1.60 23.85 -7.00
CA GLY A 172 2.78 23.06 -6.65
C GLY A 172 3.12 23.10 -5.16
N ILE A 173 2.69 24.14 -4.43
CA ILE A 173 2.84 24.23 -2.97
C ILE A 173 2.10 23.08 -2.27
N VAL A 174 0.89 22.74 -2.74
CA VAL A 174 0.10 21.64 -2.17
C VAL A 174 0.78 20.29 -2.41
N SER A 175 1.38 20.11 -3.61
CA SER A 175 2.20 18.94 -3.90
C SER A 175 3.39 18.84 -2.93
N GLY A 176 4.14 19.93 -2.76
CA GLY A 176 5.27 19.99 -1.82
C GLY A 176 4.90 19.63 -0.38
N TYR A 177 3.85 20.24 0.18
CA TYR A 177 3.40 19.93 1.56
C TYR A 177 2.84 18.52 1.69
N SER A 178 2.12 18.01 0.69
CA SER A 178 1.59 16.64 0.72
C SER A 178 2.72 15.62 0.76
N GLY A 179 3.77 15.83 -0.07
CA GLY A 179 4.98 15.01 -0.07
C GLY A 179 5.70 15.03 1.28
N PHE A 180 5.86 16.22 1.88
CA PHE A 180 6.51 16.39 3.18
C PHE A 180 5.74 15.73 4.34
N LEU A 181 4.42 15.92 4.40
CA LEU A 181 3.58 15.44 5.51
C LEU A 181 3.34 13.93 5.50
N MET A 182 3.41 13.30 4.33
CA MET A 182 3.12 11.87 4.14
C MET A 182 3.96 10.96 5.05
N ALA A 183 5.25 11.29 5.22
CA ALA A 183 6.13 10.57 6.13
C ALA A 183 5.65 10.55 7.58
N TYR A 184 5.28 11.73 8.08
CA TYR A 184 4.73 11.87 9.43
C TYR A 184 3.36 11.22 9.54
N ALA A 185 2.54 11.28 8.48
CA ALA A 185 1.26 10.62 8.45
C ALA A 185 1.39 9.11 8.64
N VAL A 186 2.37 8.44 8.01
CA VAL A 186 2.57 7.00 8.21
C VAL A 186 2.89 6.66 9.66
N LEU A 187 3.72 7.46 10.35
CA LEU A 187 3.96 7.30 11.78
C LEU A 187 2.67 7.40 12.59
N PHE A 188 1.90 8.48 12.37
CA PHE A 188 0.65 8.71 13.09
C PHE A 188 -0.36 7.59 12.83
N SER A 189 -0.47 7.11 11.59
CA SER A 189 -1.29 5.97 11.20
C SER A 189 -0.87 4.68 11.92
N GLY A 190 0.44 4.40 11.96
CA GLY A 190 1.00 3.25 12.67
C GLY A 190 0.71 3.28 14.17
N ILE A 191 1.00 4.42 14.83
CA ILE A 191 0.75 4.64 16.26
C ILE A 191 -0.74 4.56 16.57
N ALA A 192 -1.60 5.16 15.74
CA ALA A 192 -3.04 5.10 15.91
C ALA A 192 -3.56 3.66 15.86
N PHE A 193 -3.06 2.84 14.92
CA PHE A 193 -3.46 1.44 14.83
C PHE A 193 -2.90 0.58 15.96
N ILE A 194 -1.66 0.81 16.40
CA ILE A 194 -1.08 0.14 17.57
C ILE A 194 -1.94 0.44 18.80
N THR A 195 -2.21 1.72 19.06
CA THR A 195 -3.04 2.17 20.18
C THR A 195 -4.43 1.54 20.12
N TYR A 196 -5.08 1.58 18.96
CA TYR A 196 -6.36 0.93 18.73
C TYR A 196 -6.30 -0.57 19.04
N SER A 197 -5.24 -1.24 18.63
CA SER A 197 -5.07 -2.68 18.83
C SER A 197 -4.88 -3.04 20.30
N ILE A 198 -4.12 -2.24 21.05
CA ILE A 198 -3.98 -2.36 22.50
C ILE A 198 -5.33 -2.17 23.19
N LEU A 199 -6.11 -1.15 22.78
CA LEU A 199 -7.47 -0.92 23.29
C LEU A 199 -8.42 -2.08 23.00
N LYS A 200 -8.18 -2.83 21.91
CA LYS A 200 -8.87 -4.08 21.59
C LYS A 200 -8.33 -5.31 22.33
N LYS A 201 -7.39 -5.14 23.26
CA LYS A 201 -6.82 -6.19 24.12
C LYS A 201 -6.18 -7.34 23.32
N ILE A 202 -5.42 -7.02 22.28
CA ILE A 202 -4.58 -8.02 21.60
C ILE A 202 -3.52 -8.58 22.55
N ASN A 203 -3.02 -9.79 22.27
CA ASN A 203 -1.98 -10.42 23.09
C ASN A 203 -0.61 -9.82 22.78
N LEU A 204 -0.13 -8.93 23.66
CA LEU A 204 1.15 -8.24 23.51
C LEU A 204 2.37 -9.17 23.45
N ILE A 205 2.30 -10.35 24.08
CA ILE A 205 3.39 -11.33 24.06
C ILE A 205 3.69 -11.77 22.62
N LYS A 206 2.65 -11.85 21.77
CA LYS A 206 2.80 -12.25 20.37
C LYS A 206 3.32 -11.14 19.45
N ILE A 207 3.36 -9.91 19.96
CA ILE A 207 3.96 -8.77 19.27
C ILE A 207 5.46 -8.70 19.59
N LEU A 208 5.91 -9.31 20.69
CA LEU A 208 7.30 -9.26 21.17
C LEU A 208 8.33 -9.63 20.10
N PRO A 209 8.15 -10.67 19.25
CA PRO A 209 9.11 -10.97 18.18
C PRO A 209 9.26 -9.81 17.19
N PHE A 210 8.15 -9.18 16.79
CA PHE A 210 8.16 -8.04 15.88
C PHE A 210 8.78 -6.80 16.51
N MET A 211 8.47 -6.55 17.79
CA MET A 211 9.09 -5.46 18.55
C MET A 211 10.60 -5.67 18.70
N THR A 212 11.04 -6.91 18.95
CA THR A 212 12.46 -7.25 19.11
C THR A 212 13.23 -7.03 17.81
N VAL A 213 12.70 -7.53 16.68
CA VAL A 213 13.28 -7.28 15.36
C VAL A 213 13.29 -5.78 15.06
N GLY A 214 12.17 -5.09 15.32
CA GLY A 214 12.04 -3.66 15.12
C GLY A 214 13.08 -2.85 15.91
N LEU A 215 13.28 -3.22 17.18
CA LEU A 215 14.20 -2.55 18.09
C LEU A 215 15.65 -2.82 17.71
N PHE A 216 15.98 -4.07 17.36
CA PHE A 216 17.32 -4.43 16.91
C PHE A 216 17.72 -3.62 15.67
N VAL A 217 16.85 -3.58 14.67
CA VAL A 217 17.08 -2.79 13.45
C VAL A 217 17.18 -1.31 13.77
N ALA A 218 16.30 -0.79 14.64
CA ALA A 218 16.34 0.60 15.03
C ALA A 218 17.65 1.00 15.72
N ILE A 219 18.15 0.16 16.63
CA ILE A 219 19.43 0.36 17.32
C ILE A 219 20.59 0.26 16.33
N ALA A 220 20.61 -0.77 15.48
CA ALA A 220 21.66 -0.97 14.50
C ALA A 220 21.80 0.23 13.54
N SER A 221 20.68 0.80 13.09
CA SER A 221 20.67 2.02 12.28
C SER A 221 21.04 3.27 13.09
N ALA A 222 20.51 3.44 14.31
CA ALA A 222 20.78 4.63 15.13
C ALA A 222 22.27 4.78 15.50
N PHE A 223 22.94 3.67 15.77
CA PHE A 223 24.36 3.64 16.10
C PHE A 223 25.26 3.42 14.88
N ASN A 224 24.68 3.37 13.67
CA ASN A 224 25.40 3.07 12.43
C ASN A 224 26.34 1.85 12.57
N LEU A 225 25.86 0.78 13.21
CA LEU A 225 26.66 -0.42 13.52
C LEU A 225 27.16 -1.12 12.26
N ILE A 226 26.47 -0.92 11.14
CA ILE A 226 26.84 -1.37 9.81
C ILE A 226 26.91 -0.12 8.93
N PRO A 227 28.09 0.27 8.42
CA PRO A 227 28.22 1.48 7.60
C PRO A 227 27.27 1.46 6.39
N GLY A 228 26.46 2.51 6.25
CA GLY A 228 25.51 2.67 5.14
C GLY A 228 24.22 1.85 5.26
N TRP A 229 24.03 1.13 6.38
CA TRP A 229 22.80 0.38 6.68
C TRP A 229 21.63 1.28 7.03
N ASP A 230 21.90 2.38 7.71
CA ASP A 230 20.94 3.45 7.98
C ASP A 230 20.46 4.12 6.70
N PHE A 231 21.33 4.30 5.70
CA PHE A 231 20.97 4.78 4.37
C PHE A 231 20.24 3.69 3.57
N ALA A 232 20.73 2.44 3.60
CA ALA A 232 20.05 1.33 2.94
C ALA A 232 18.62 1.16 3.47
N ILE A 233 18.41 1.14 4.79
CA ILE A 233 17.07 1.12 5.37
C ILE A 233 16.35 2.44 5.13
N GLY A 234 17.01 3.58 5.33
CA GLY A 234 16.43 4.91 5.18
C GLY A 234 16.05 5.28 3.75
N VAL A 235 16.46 4.51 2.73
CA VAL A 235 16.01 4.63 1.34
C VAL A 235 15.09 3.46 0.97
N THR A 236 15.41 2.24 1.42
CA THR A 236 14.64 1.03 1.07
C THR A 236 13.31 0.94 1.83
N PHE A 237 13.29 1.27 3.12
CA PHE A 237 12.08 1.16 3.95
C PHE A 237 11.01 2.22 3.69
N PRO A 238 11.35 3.50 3.48
CA PRO A 238 10.37 4.47 3.01
C PRO A 238 9.81 4.09 1.64
N TYR A 239 10.61 3.52 0.73
CA TYR A 239 10.07 2.88 -0.47
C TYR A 239 9.12 1.74 -0.09
N ILE A 240 9.53 0.76 0.71
CA ILE A 240 8.70 -0.37 1.13
C ILE A 240 7.38 0.06 1.80
N PHE A 241 7.28 1.23 2.44
CA PHE A 241 6.04 1.73 3.05
C PHE A 241 5.41 2.95 2.35
N GLY A 242 5.78 3.28 1.11
CA GLY A 242 5.16 4.40 0.38
C GLY A 242 5.56 5.82 0.82
N ILE A 243 6.60 5.96 1.63
CA ILE A 243 7.10 7.23 2.18
C ILE A 243 8.25 7.74 1.30
N LEU A 244 7.95 8.34 0.15
CA LEU A 244 8.96 9.16 -0.54
C LEU A 244 8.78 10.61 -0.13
N GLY A 245 9.79 11.18 0.53
CA GLY A 245 9.74 12.59 0.98
C GLY A 245 10.62 12.94 2.17
N ILE A 246 11.16 11.96 2.92
CA ILE A 246 12.18 12.23 3.93
C ILE A 246 13.51 12.37 3.19
N ARG A 247 13.86 13.59 2.79
CA ARG A 247 15.16 13.90 2.16
C ARG A 247 16.34 13.77 3.12
N ASP A 248 16.07 13.69 4.43
CA ASP A 248 17.09 13.65 5.45
C ASP A 248 16.71 12.60 6.50
N TRP A 249 17.41 11.46 6.49
CA TRP A 249 17.45 10.49 7.60
C TRP A 249 16.07 9.96 8.05
N MET A 250 15.67 8.76 7.63
CA MET A 250 14.52 8.10 8.26
C MET A 250 14.87 7.76 9.73
N PRO A 251 14.17 8.33 10.73
CA PRO A 251 14.45 8.01 12.12
C PRO A 251 14.23 6.50 12.33
N PRO A 252 15.19 5.76 12.91
CA PRO A 252 15.10 4.31 13.06
C PRO A 252 13.82 3.80 13.76
N ILE A 253 13.14 4.69 14.50
CA ILE A 253 11.82 4.46 15.13
C ILE A 253 10.70 4.15 14.13
N PHE A 254 10.79 4.57 12.87
CA PHE A 254 9.80 4.26 11.83
C PHE A 254 9.71 2.76 11.58
N PHE A 255 10.86 2.09 11.47
CA PHE A 255 10.93 0.64 11.29
C PHE A 255 10.31 -0.09 12.48
N LEU A 256 10.62 0.36 13.70
CA LEU A 256 10.05 -0.18 14.92
C LEU A 256 8.53 -0.08 14.92
N ILE A 257 7.98 1.09 14.60
CA ILE A 257 6.53 1.31 14.52
C ILE A 257 5.92 0.39 13.45
N ALA A 258 6.49 0.35 12.25
CA ALA A 258 6.00 -0.51 11.17
C ALA A 258 5.98 -2.00 11.56
N ALA A 259 7.04 -2.51 12.19
CA ALA A 259 7.12 -3.89 12.68
C ALA A 259 6.06 -4.18 13.75
N ILE A 260 5.90 -3.28 14.72
CA ILE A 260 4.86 -3.42 15.75
C ILE A 260 3.46 -3.35 15.11
N THR A 261 3.21 -2.44 14.18
CA THR A 261 1.94 -2.33 13.44
C THR A 261 1.63 -3.62 12.68
N PHE A 262 2.61 -4.23 12.02
CA PHE A 262 2.46 -5.51 11.34
C PHE A 262 2.10 -6.65 12.32
N GLY A 263 2.82 -6.75 13.44
CA GLY A 263 2.50 -7.71 14.51
C GLY A 263 1.09 -7.49 15.10
N CYS A 264 0.71 -6.24 15.33
CA CYS A 264 -0.63 -5.86 15.75
C CYS A 264 -1.69 -6.33 14.74
N ALA A 265 -1.44 -6.16 13.43
CA ALA A 265 -2.38 -6.54 12.40
C ALA A 265 -2.55 -8.08 12.32
N ILE A 266 -1.45 -8.84 12.46
CA ILE A 266 -1.50 -10.31 12.53
C ILE A 266 -2.35 -10.78 13.71
N GLU A 267 -2.15 -10.20 14.90
CA GLU A 267 -2.94 -10.57 16.09
C GLU A 267 -4.39 -10.09 16.02
N MET A 268 -4.62 -8.91 15.45
CA MET A 268 -5.96 -8.37 15.20
C MET A 268 -6.81 -9.32 14.36
N ARG A 269 -6.21 -10.18 13.52
CA ARG A 269 -6.91 -11.19 12.73
C ARG A 269 -7.82 -12.10 13.56
N LYS A 270 -7.46 -12.35 14.83
CA LYS A 270 -8.24 -13.18 15.76
C LYS A 270 -9.48 -12.47 16.30
N ILE A 271 -9.48 -11.14 16.28
CA ILE A 271 -10.55 -10.29 16.84
C ILE A 271 -11.44 -9.78 15.71
N ASP A 272 -10.83 -9.20 14.68
CA ASP A 272 -11.48 -8.54 13.56
C ASP A 272 -10.72 -8.86 12.27
N LYS A 273 -10.99 -10.04 11.72
CA LYS A 273 -10.33 -10.56 10.51
C LYS A 273 -10.46 -9.62 9.30
N PRO A 274 -11.63 -9.05 8.95
CA PRO A 274 -11.73 -8.11 7.84
C PRO A 274 -10.84 -6.88 8.04
N LEU A 275 -10.85 -6.30 9.25
CA LEU A 275 -10.02 -5.16 9.56
C LEU A 275 -8.53 -5.51 9.42
N ALA A 276 -8.09 -6.61 10.04
CA ALA A 276 -6.71 -7.05 10.01
C ALA A 276 -6.17 -7.22 8.58
N LEU A 277 -6.95 -7.89 7.71
CA LEU A 277 -6.53 -8.12 6.33
C LEU A 277 -6.56 -6.83 5.49
N SER A 278 -7.53 -5.94 5.73
CA SER A 278 -7.52 -4.61 5.12
C SER A 278 -6.28 -3.80 5.53
N VAL A 279 -5.93 -3.81 6.81
CA VAL A 279 -4.74 -3.09 7.32
C VAL A 279 -3.47 -3.66 6.72
N LEU A 280 -3.30 -4.99 6.75
CA LEU A 280 -2.13 -5.64 6.13
C LEU A 280 -2.01 -5.30 4.64
N SER A 281 -3.13 -5.30 3.91
CA SER A 281 -3.13 -4.93 2.51
C SER A 281 -2.75 -3.47 2.31
N ILE A 282 -3.38 -2.52 3.01
CA ILE A 282 -3.08 -1.08 2.86
C ILE A 282 -1.61 -0.77 3.21
N LEU A 283 -1.08 -1.38 4.26
CA LEU A 283 0.33 -1.24 4.65
C LEU A 283 1.30 -1.78 3.59
N ALA A 284 0.93 -2.84 2.87
CA ALA A 284 1.71 -3.36 1.76
C ALA A 284 1.47 -2.62 0.43
N SER A 285 0.43 -1.80 0.36
CA SER A 285 -0.04 -1.11 -0.86
C SER A 285 0.31 0.35 -0.94
N THR A 286 0.90 0.92 0.12
CA THR A 286 1.02 2.36 0.29
C THR A 286 1.76 2.94 -0.93
N LEU A 287 1.18 4.00 -1.51
CA LEU A 287 1.60 4.55 -2.80
C LEU A 287 3.06 4.99 -2.79
N ILE A 288 3.89 4.44 -3.70
CA ILE A 288 5.27 4.87 -3.92
C ILE A 288 5.34 5.75 -5.16
N PHE A 289 6.04 6.87 -5.03
CA PHE A 289 6.14 7.94 -6.01
C PHE A 289 7.11 7.74 -7.18
N ASP A 290 7.75 6.59 -7.32
CA ASP A 290 8.93 6.49 -8.20
C ASP A 290 8.85 5.50 -9.35
N SER A 291 7.65 5.21 -9.83
CA SER A 291 7.55 4.65 -11.17
C SER A 291 6.29 5.19 -11.81
N VAL A 292 6.37 5.45 -13.11
CA VAL A 292 5.31 5.64 -14.10
C VAL A 292 3.92 5.38 -13.51
N PRO A 293 2.90 6.24 -13.67
CA PRO A 293 1.56 6.08 -13.09
C PRO A 293 0.93 4.75 -13.50
N ILE A 294 1.34 3.70 -12.79
CA ILE A 294 0.98 2.33 -13.02
C ILE A 294 -0.30 2.17 -12.23
N THR A 295 -1.37 1.94 -12.99
CA THR A 295 -2.73 1.70 -12.52
C THR A 295 -2.78 0.72 -11.34
N THR A 296 -1.93 -0.31 -11.36
CA THR A 296 -1.78 -1.32 -10.30
C THR A 296 -1.45 -0.74 -8.94
N TYR A 297 -0.55 0.25 -8.87
CA TYR A 297 -0.19 0.90 -7.60
C TYR A 297 -1.23 1.93 -7.18
N LEU A 298 -1.76 2.68 -8.14
CA LEU A 298 -2.85 3.64 -7.91
C LEU A 298 -4.09 2.98 -7.31
N ILE A 299 -4.43 1.76 -7.68
CA ILE A 299 -5.64 1.10 -7.19
C ILE A 299 -5.44 0.24 -5.95
N ALA A 300 -4.19 -0.12 -5.61
CA ALA A 300 -3.91 -1.07 -4.53
C ALA A 300 -4.50 -0.66 -3.17
N PRO A 301 -4.41 0.63 -2.73
CA PRO A 301 -5.03 1.06 -1.48
C PRO A 301 -6.55 0.88 -1.47
N LEU A 302 -7.24 1.19 -2.58
CA LEU A 302 -8.68 0.92 -2.72
C LEU A 302 -8.95 -0.57 -2.55
N VAL A 303 -8.24 -1.44 -3.27
CA VAL A 303 -8.45 -2.89 -3.23
C VAL A 303 -8.32 -3.42 -1.79
N GLY A 304 -7.31 -2.98 -1.03
CA GLY A 304 -7.15 -3.38 0.37
C GLY A 304 -8.35 -3.02 1.26
N THR A 305 -8.99 -1.88 1.00
CA THR A 305 -10.17 -1.43 1.76
C THR A 305 -11.43 -2.22 1.42
N THR A 306 -11.50 -2.79 0.21
CA THR A 306 -12.65 -3.59 -0.21
C THR A 306 -12.75 -4.94 0.52
N PHE A 307 -11.69 -5.38 1.21
CA PHE A 307 -11.68 -6.63 1.96
C PHE A 307 -12.76 -6.67 3.06
N LEU A 308 -13.14 -5.51 3.59
CA LEU A 308 -14.27 -5.34 4.51
C LEU A 308 -15.60 -5.86 3.96
N TYR A 309 -15.78 -5.81 2.63
CA TYR A 309 -17.00 -6.25 1.95
C TYR A 309 -16.93 -7.70 1.50
N LEU A 310 -15.71 -8.21 1.29
CA LEU A 310 -15.48 -9.57 0.83
C LEU A 310 -15.59 -10.59 1.97
N ILE A 311 -15.15 -10.22 3.17
CA ILE A 311 -15.16 -11.09 4.34
C ILE A 311 -16.45 -10.84 5.13
N GLN A 312 -17.36 -11.82 5.11
CA GLN A 312 -18.49 -11.81 6.03
C GLN A 312 -17.99 -12.13 7.45
N THR A 313 -18.08 -11.17 8.37
CA THR A 313 -18.06 -11.52 9.79
C THR A 313 -19.34 -12.29 10.09
N ASN A 314 -19.22 -13.56 10.47
CA ASN A 314 -20.28 -14.35 11.08
C ASN A 314 -20.66 -13.78 12.45
N LYS A 315 -21.21 -12.56 12.46
CA LYS A 315 -21.90 -11.93 13.60
C LYS A 315 -23.18 -11.29 13.11
N VAL A 316 -24.04 -12.13 12.52
CA VAL A 316 -25.49 -11.90 12.49
C VAL A 316 -26.15 -13.23 12.77
N GLU A 317 -26.02 -13.69 14.02
CA GLU A 317 -26.92 -14.64 14.67
C GLU A 317 -26.67 -14.45 16.17
N THR A 318 -27.75 -14.49 16.96
CA THR A 318 -27.84 -14.10 18.39
C THR A 318 -27.78 -12.58 18.66
N LEU A 319 -28.84 -11.86 18.26
CA LEU A 319 -29.47 -10.79 19.05
C LEU A 319 -30.76 -10.31 18.34
N LYS A 320 -31.67 -11.25 18.05
CA LYS A 320 -33.11 -11.03 17.88
C LYS A 320 -33.84 -12.34 18.19
N LYS A 321 -34.01 -12.60 19.47
CA LYS A 321 -35.23 -13.20 20.02
C LYS A 321 -35.63 -12.31 21.19
#